data_AF-A0A7V6D478-F1
#
_entry.id   AF-A0A7V6D478-F1
#
_cell.length_a   1.000
_cell.length_b   1.000
_cell.length_c   1.000
_cell.angle_alpha   90.00
_cell.angle_beta   90.00
_cell.angle_gamma   90.00
#
_symmetry.space_group_name_H-M   'P 1'
#
loop_
_entity.id
_entity.type
_entity.pdbx_description
1 polymer ?
#
loop_
_entity_poly.entity_id
_entity_poly.type
_entity_poly.pdbx_seq_one_letter_code
_entity_poly.pdbx_strand_id
1 'polypeptide(L)'
;MPGQSLTFEAADVEELYRGGRPSSWEEMIARAEKAGGRRRRVSEPEAKEMAYALRLLRERGAGIPATPRECYLEMYEVLEGIPKPGVYPA
;
A
#
# COMPACT_ATOMS: atom_id res chain seq x y z
N MET A 1 15.75 -9.95 -14.08
CA MET A 1 14.87 -9.14 -14.96
C MET A 1 13.95 -8.35 -14.05
N PRO A 2 13.85 -7.02 -14.28
CA PRO A 2 13.73 -6.01 -13.24
C PRO A 2 12.48 -6.17 -12.40
N GLY A 3 12.64 -5.92 -11.09
CA GLY A 3 11.55 -5.75 -10.15
C GLY A 3 10.58 -4.71 -10.70
N GLN A 4 9.29 -4.94 -10.52
CA GLN A 4 8.33 -3.86 -10.64
C GLN A 4 8.84 -2.75 -9.72
N SER A 5 9.24 -1.62 -10.28
CA SER A 5 9.43 -0.43 -9.47
C SER A 5 8.06 -0.14 -8.88
N LEU A 6 7.88 -0.43 -7.59
CA LEU A 6 6.71 0.05 -6.87
C LEU A 6 6.56 1.53 -7.19
N THR A 7 5.33 1.93 -7.47
CA THR A 7 5.06 3.31 -7.86
C THR A 7 5.16 4.24 -6.66
N PHE A 8 4.98 3.73 -5.44
CA PHE A 8 5.05 4.46 -4.17
C PHE A 8 6.31 4.19 -3.37
N GLU A 9 6.73 5.20 -2.61
CA GLU A 9 7.89 5.17 -1.71
C GLU A 9 7.46 5.12 -0.24
N ALA A 10 8.42 4.87 0.66
CA ALA A 10 8.17 4.88 2.10
C ALA A 10 7.62 6.25 2.58
N ALA A 11 8.04 7.35 1.97
CA ALA A 11 7.54 8.69 2.27
C ALA A 11 6.03 8.86 1.98
N ASP A 12 5.52 8.16 0.96
CA ASP A 12 4.08 8.19 0.64
C ASP A 12 3.26 7.42 1.68
N VAL A 13 3.83 6.34 2.22
CA VAL A 13 3.23 5.58 3.33
C VAL A 13 3.22 6.40 4.62
N GLU A 14 4.25 7.20 4.89
CA GLU A 14 4.28 8.11 6.05
C GLU A 14 3.11 9.11 6.04
N GLU A 15 2.68 9.56 4.86
CA GLU A 15 1.51 10.46 4.73
C GLU A 15 0.22 9.81 5.24
N LEU A 16 0.10 8.47 5.19
CA LEU A 16 -1.04 7.73 5.76
C LEU A 16 -1.08 7.82 7.28
N TYR A 17 0.03 8.16 7.94
CA TYR A 17 0.17 8.22 9.40
C TYR A 17 0.29 9.65 9.95
N ARG A 18 0.34 10.69 9.11
CA ARG A 18 0.48 12.09 9.54
C ARG A 18 -0.63 12.55 10.51
N GLY A 19 -1.80 11.92 10.47
CA GLY A 19 -2.93 12.16 11.39
C GLY A 19 -2.97 11.24 12.61
N GLY A 20 -1.89 10.52 12.92
CA GLY A 20 -1.83 9.49 13.96
C GLY A 20 -2.06 8.08 13.42
N ARG A 21 -1.91 7.08 14.30
CA ARG A 21 -2.05 5.65 13.95
C ARG A 21 -3.48 5.35 13.46
N PRO A 22 -3.66 4.71 12.29
CA PRO A 22 -4.97 4.25 11.84
C PRO A 22 -5.59 3.28 12.85
N SER A 23 -6.87 3.45 13.11
CA SER A 23 -7.65 2.61 14.04
C SER A 23 -8.35 1.43 13.36
N SER A 24 -8.50 1.49 12.04
CA SER A 24 -9.13 0.45 11.21
C SER A 24 -8.48 0.34 9.83
N TRP A 25 -8.67 -0.81 9.17
CA TRP A 25 -8.29 -1.01 7.77
C TRP A 25 -9.06 -0.06 6.84
N GLU A 26 -10.34 0.17 7.11
CA GLU A 26 -11.18 1.11 6.37
C GLU A 26 -10.63 2.53 6.41
N GLU A 27 -10.19 2.99 7.58
CA GLU A 27 -9.56 4.29 7.73
C GLU A 27 -8.27 4.38 6.92
N MET A 28 -7.45 3.34 6.97
CA MET A 28 -6.17 3.29 6.28
C MET A 28 -6.32 3.32 4.75
N ILE A 29 -7.24 2.52 4.22
CA ILE A 29 -7.58 2.50 2.79
C ILE A 29 -8.16 3.86 2.36
N ALA A 30 -9.06 4.45 3.15
CA ALA A 30 -9.62 5.75 2.85
C ALA A 30 -8.57 6.87 2.86
N ARG A 31 -7.56 6.77 3.74
CA ARG A 31 -6.40 7.70 3.74
C ARG A 31 -5.57 7.54 2.46
N ALA A 32 -5.33 6.31 2.00
CA ALA A 32 -4.63 6.04 0.75
C ALA A 32 -5.39 6.58 -0.47
N GLU A 33 -6.70 6.31 -0.56
CA GLU A 33 -7.54 6.84 -1.64
C GLU A 33 -7.58 8.37 -1.66
N LYS A 34 -7.58 9.02 -0.49
CA LYS A 34 -7.51 10.48 -0.38
C LYS A 34 -6.11 11.04 -0.69
N ALA A 35 -5.05 10.24 -0.55
CA ALA A 35 -3.68 10.68 -0.82
C ALA A 35 -3.47 10.99 -2.30
N GLY A 36 -4.16 10.31 -3.22
CA GLY A 36 -4.05 10.53 -4.67
C GLY A 36 -4.82 11.75 -5.21
N GLY A 37 -5.36 12.62 -4.35
CA GLY A 37 -6.14 13.79 -4.77
C GLY A 37 -5.29 14.95 -5.30
N ARG A 38 -5.90 15.83 -6.11
CA ARG A 38 -5.31 17.01 -6.82
C ARG A 38 -4.42 17.99 -6.02
N ARG A 39 -4.27 17.86 -4.70
CA ARG A 39 -3.51 18.78 -3.83
C ARG A 39 -2.46 18.08 -2.96
N ARG A 40 -2.18 16.80 -3.17
CA ARG A 40 -1.33 15.98 -2.30
C ARG A 40 0.01 15.66 -2.97
N ARG A 41 0.99 15.27 -2.15
CA ARG A 41 2.34 14.89 -2.58
C ARG A 41 2.37 13.56 -3.34
N VAL A 42 1.38 12.70 -3.08
CA VAL A 42 1.22 11.36 -3.65
C VAL A 42 0.43 11.43 -4.95
N SER A 43 0.90 10.77 -6.00
CA SER A 43 0.21 10.67 -7.28
C SER A 43 -0.99 9.71 -7.22
N GLU A 44 -1.94 9.84 -8.16
CA GLU A 44 -3.10 8.95 -8.22
C GLU A 44 -2.72 7.46 -8.43
N PRO A 45 -1.74 7.11 -9.30
CA PRO A 45 -1.23 5.73 -9.41
C PRO A 45 -0.67 5.17 -8.11
N GLU A 46 0.19 5.93 -7.43
CA GLU A 46 0.77 5.56 -6.12
C GLU A 46 -0.31 5.26 -5.09
N ALA A 47 -1.27 6.17 -4.96
CA ALA A 47 -2.40 6.03 -4.04
C ALA A 47 -3.24 4.77 -4.31
N LYS A 48 -3.48 4.45 -5.59
CA LYS A 48 -4.21 3.25 -5.99
C LYS A 48 -3.44 1.98 -5.67
N GLU A 49 -2.14 1.96 -5.93
CA GLU A 49 -1.29 0.80 -5.63
C GLU A 49 -1.19 0.58 -4.11
N MET A 50 -1.04 1.66 -3.34
CA MET A 50 -1.06 1.58 -1.87
C MET A 50 -2.41 1.05 -1.36
N ALA A 51 -3.54 1.59 -1.83
CA ALA A 51 -4.86 1.13 -1.44
C ALA A 51 -5.07 -0.35 -1.81
N TYR A 52 -4.54 -0.80 -2.94
CA TYR A 52 -4.58 -2.19 -3.36
C TYR A 52 -3.77 -3.11 -2.42
N ALA A 53 -2.53 -2.75 -2.11
CA ALA A 53 -1.69 -3.51 -1.19
C ALA A 53 -2.33 -3.63 0.21
N LEU A 54 -2.91 -2.54 0.72
CA LEU A 54 -3.64 -2.55 2.00
C LEU A 54 -4.86 -3.48 2.00
N ARG A 55 -5.59 -3.57 0.89
CA ARG A 55 -6.70 -4.52 0.74
C ARG A 55 -6.21 -5.96 0.78
N LEU A 56 -5.09 -6.26 0.11
CA LEU A 56 -4.50 -7.60 0.15
C LEU A 56 -4.01 -7.98 1.54
N LEU A 57 -3.38 -7.06 2.28
CA LEU A 57 -2.96 -7.30 3.67
C LEU A 57 -4.15 -7.61 4.57
N ARG A 58 -5.24 -6.85 4.42
CA ARG A 58 -6.51 -7.12 5.11
C ARG A 58 -7.04 -8.52 4.79
N GLU A 59 -7.05 -8.92 3.53
CA GLU A 59 -7.54 -10.24 3.09
C GLU A 59 -6.69 -11.40 3.65
N ARG A 60 -5.38 -11.19 3.83
CA ARG A 60 -4.48 -12.17 4.47
C ARG A 60 -4.69 -12.30 5.99
N GLY A 61 -5.57 -11.48 6.59
CA GLY A 61 -5.84 -11.50 8.02
C GLY A 61 -4.72 -10.89 8.87
N ALA A 62 -3.85 -10.08 8.27
CA ALA A 62 -2.82 -9.36 9.02
C ALA A 62 -3.46 -8.30 9.94
N GLY A 63 -2.80 -8.04 11.07
CA GLY A 63 -3.13 -6.89 11.92
C GLY A 63 -2.82 -5.58 11.22
N ILE A 64 -3.42 -4.48 11.67
CA ILE A 64 -3.11 -3.15 11.11
C ILE A 64 -1.69 -2.76 11.53
N PRO A 65 -0.79 -2.46 10.57
CA PRO A 65 0.60 -2.12 10.86
C PRO A 65 0.68 -0.91 11.82
N ALA A 66 1.49 -1.04 12.88
CA ALA A 66 1.54 -0.04 13.93
C ALA A 66 2.34 1.20 13.50
N THR A 67 3.30 1.01 12.59
CA THR A 67 4.19 2.07 12.11
C THR A 67 4.19 2.18 10.58
N PRO A 68 4.55 3.35 10.02
CA PRO A 68 4.71 3.52 8.57
C PRO A 68 5.73 2.55 7.97
N ARG A 69 6.80 2.27 8.72
CA ARG A 69 7.86 1.35 8.28
C ARG A 69 7.36 -0.08 8.14
N GLU A 70 6.66 -0.59 9.16
CA GLU A 70 6.03 -1.93 9.09
C GLU A 70 5.05 -1.98 7.92
N CYS A 71 4.20 -0.97 7.79
CA CYS A 71 3.24 -0.87 6.69
C CYS A 71 3.92 -0.96 5.33
N TYR A 72 4.99 -0.18 5.11
CA TYR A 72 5.72 -0.19 3.84
C TYR A 72 6.31 -1.57 3.55
N LEU A 73 6.93 -2.22 4.54
CA LEU A 73 7.54 -3.54 4.35
C LEU A 73 6.48 -4.63 4.07
N GLU A 74 5.37 -4.63 4.81
CA GLU A 74 4.29 -5.57 4.57
C GLU A 74 3.63 -5.36 3.20
N MET A 75 3.43 -4.09 2.80
CA MET A 75 2.93 -3.75 1.46
C MET A 75 3.89 -4.17 0.35
N TYR A 76 5.20 -4.07 0.59
CA TYR A 76 6.23 -4.56 -0.33
C TYR A 76 6.14 -6.08 -0.49
N GLU A 77 6.14 -6.81 0.62
CA GLU A 77 6.08 -8.28 0.64
C GLU A 77 4.80 -8.84 0.01
N VAL A 78 3.65 -8.20 0.25
CA VAL A 78 2.38 -8.66 -0.33
C VAL A 78 2.36 -8.49 -1.85
N LEU A 79 2.91 -7.38 -2.36
CA LEU A 79 2.96 -7.08 -3.78
C LEU A 79 3.99 -7.94 -4.52
N GLU A 80 5.16 -8.19 -3.91
CA GLU A 80 6.15 -9.12 -4.48
C GLU A 80 5.64 -10.57 -4.54
N GLY A 81 4.78 -10.95 -3.60
CA GLY A 81 4.18 -12.29 -3.56
C GLY A 81 3.11 -12.55 -4.62
N ILE A 82 2.72 -11.56 -5.45
CA ILE A 82 1.71 -11.75 -6.50
C ILE A 82 2.37 -12.38 -7.74
N PRO A 83 1.95 -13.59 -8.16
CA PRO A 83 2.49 -14.21 -9.35
C PRO A 83 2.18 -13.34 -10.58
N LYS A 84 3.21 -13.07 -11.39
CA LYS A 84 3.07 -12.26 -12.60
C LYS A 84 2.11 -12.95 -13.58
N PRO A 85 1.28 -12.21 -14.34
CA PRO A 85 0.33 -12.76 -15.33
C PRO A 85 0.92 -13.63 -16.47
N GLY A 86 2.22 -13.94 -16.45
CA GLY A 86 2.87 -14.91 -17.35
C GLY A 86 3.31 -16.21 -16.67
N VAL A 87 2.93 -16.43 -15.41
CA VAL A 87 3.28 -17.62 -14.60
C VAL A 87 2.02 -18.39 -14.21
N TYR A 88 1.07 -18.53 -15.14
CA TYR A 88 0.09 -19.61 -15.06
C TYR A 88 0.75 -20.84 -15.69
N PRO A 89 1.09 -21.89 -14.91
CA PRO A 89 1.38 -23.18 -15.52
C PRO A 89 0.12 -23.63 -16.27
N ALA A 90 0.29 -23.96 -17.55
CA ALA A 90 -0.73 -24.63 -18.35
C ALA A 90 -1.11 -25.99 -17.74
#